data_AF-A0A7W7K8A5-F1
#
_entry.id   AF-A0A7W7K8A5-F1
#
_cell.length_a   1.000
_cell.length_b   1.000
_cell.length_c   1.000
_cell.angle_alpha   90.00
_cell.angle_beta   90.00
_cell.angle_gamma   90.00
#
_symmetry.space_group_name_H-M   'P 1'
#
loop_
_entity.id
_entity.type
_entity.pdbx_description
1 polymer ?
#
loop_
_entity_poly.entity_id
_entity_poly.type
_entity_poly.pdbx_seq_one_letter_code
_entity_poly.pdbx_strand_id
1 'polypeptide(L)'
;MQWMIARSMPLSQTVTRSAPRVFALAFIPSLASFVLVLLAAAAMTLTPRPGQEGMLLPSALFLGGAFVAVHILYLWLVERTIRRNGS
;
A
#
# COMPACT_ATOMS: atom_id res chain seq x y z
N MET A 1 18.52 8.66 -47.58
CA MET A 1 17.89 9.23 -46.37
C MET A 1 17.28 8.10 -45.54
N GLN A 2 18.10 7.23 -44.95
CA GLN A 2 17.66 5.99 -44.26
C GLN A 2 18.21 5.85 -42.82
N TRP A 3 18.94 6.86 -42.33
CA TRP A 3 19.71 6.78 -41.08
C TRP A 3 18.98 7.32 -39.83
N MET A 4 17.70 7.68 -39.92
CA MET A 4 16.95 8.30 -38.81
C MET A 4 15.93 7.38 -38.11
N ILE A 5 15.81 6.10 -38.48
CA ILE A 5 14.81 5.20 -37.89
C ILE A 5 15.41 4.29 -36.79
N ALA A 6 16.71 4.32 -36.56
CA ALA A 6 17.38 3.44 -35.58
C ALA A 6 17.30 3.93 -34.11
N ARG A 7 16.45 4.89 -33.77
CA ARG A 7 16.44 5.53 -32.42
C ARG A 7 15.09 5.48 -31.68
N SER A 8 14.13 4.68 -32.14
CA SER A 8 12.80 4.57 -31.50
C SER A 8 12.46 3.16 -30.98
N MET A 9 13.47 2.34 -30.68
CA MET A 9 13.26 1.17 -29.83
C MET A 9 13.76 1.49 -28.42
N PRO A 10 12.88 1.67 -27.42
CA PRO A 10 13.29 1.39 -26.06
C PRO A 10 13.67 -0.10 -26.03
N LEU A 11 14.97 -0.39 -25.97
CA LEU A 11 15.43 -1.73 -25.67
C LEU A 11 14.80 -2.15 -24.34
N SER A 12 13.83 -3.05 -24.43
CA SER A 12 13.22 -3.79 -23.32
C SER A 12 12.28 -3.01 -22.38
N GLN A 13 11.06 -2.76 -22.85
CA GLN A 13 9.86 -2.66 -21.98
C GLN A 13 9.55 -3.99 -21.25
N THR A 14 10.29 -5.06 -21.55
CA THR A 14 10.03 -6.42 -21.09
C THR A 14 10.51 -6.69 -19.66
N VAL A 15 11.38 -5.84 -19.10
CA VAL A 15 11.95 -5.98 -17.74
C VAL A 15 11.40 -4.93 -16.76
N THR A 16 10.32 -4.22 -17.08
CA THR A 16 9.53 -3.47 -16.07
C THR A 16 8.43 -4.36 -15.46
N ARG A 17 8.65 -5.67 -15.46
CA ARG A 17 7.70 -6.70 -15.04
C ARG A 17 7.91 -7.05 -13.58
N SER A 18 7.53 -6.18 -12.66
CA SER A 18 7.31 -6.52 -11.25
C SER A 18 6.31 -5.53 -10.64
N ALA A 19 5.03 -5.83 -10.86
CA ALA A 19 3.83 -5.09 -10.43
C ALA A 19 3.66 -3.68 -11.04
N PRO A 20 2.56 -3.42 -11.78
CA PRO A 20 2.20 -2.05 -12.17
C PRO A 20 2.16 -1.20 -10.90
N ARG A 21 2.90 -0.08 -10.90
CA ARG A 21 3.14 0.79 -9.74
C ARG A 21 1.86 1.11 -8.95
N VAL A 22 0.73 1.20 -9.64
CA VAL A 22 -0.62 1.39 -9.07
C VAL A 22 -1.00 0.28 -8.09
N PHE A 23 -0.79 -1.00 -8.44
CA PHE A 23 -1.12 -2.13 -7.55
C PHE A 23 -0.22 -2.18 -6.32
N ALA A 24 1.08 -1.88 -6.49
CA ALA A 24 2.02 -1.84 -5.37
C ALA A 24 1.67 -0.71 -4.37
N LEU A 25 1.29 0.46 -4.88
CA LEU A 25 0.89 1.60 -4.06
C LEU A 25 -0.49 1.40 -3.40
N ALA A 26 -1.42 0.73 -4.08
CA ALA A 26 -2.78 0.52 -3.58
C ALA A 26 -2.89 -0.63 -2.56
N PHE A 27 -1.88 -1.48 -2.42
CA PHE A 27 -1.95 -2.68 -1.58
C PHE A 27 -2.26 -2.35 -0.12
N ILE A 28 -1.46 -1.48 0.50
CA ILE A 28 -1.63 -1.12 1.91
C ILE A 28 -2.95 -0.38 2.17
N PRO A 29 -3.36 0.65 1.40
CA PRO A 29 -4.65 1.30 1.63
C PRO A 29 -5.83 0.35 1.41
N SER A 30 -5.76 -0.55 0.41
CA SER A 30 -6.83 -1.54 0.20
C SER A 30 -6.94 -2.53 1.36
N LEU A 31 -5.80 -3.00 1.88
CA LEU A 31 -5.75 -3.87 3.05
C LEU A 31 -6.28 -3.16 4.30
N ALA A 32 -5.90 -1.90 4.50
CA ALA A 32 -6.38 -1.09 5.61
C ALA A 32 -7.91 -0.93 5.56
N SER A 33 -8.47 -0.59 4.39
CA SER A 33 -9.91 -0.50 4.20
C SER A 33 -10.61 -1.82 4.50
N PHE A 34 -10.09 -2.94 4.00
CA PHE A 34 -10.66 -4.26 4.26
C PHE A 34 -10.68 -4.61 5.75
N VAL A 35 -9.56 -4.39 6.46
CA VAL A 35 -9.47 -4.67 7.90
C VAL A 35 -10.39 -3.75 8.71
N LEU A 36 -10.51 -2.47 8.36
CA LEU A 36 -11.42 -1.55 9.04
C LEU A 36 -12.90 -1.92 8.84
N VAL A 37 -13.27 -2.40 7.63
CA VAL A 37 -14.61 -2.94 7.37
C VAL A 37 -14.89 -4.16 8.24
N LEU A 38 -13.93 -5.08 8.35
CA LEU A 38 -14.06 -6.24 9.24
C LEU A 38 -14.19 -5.85 10.71
N LEU A 39 -13.42 -4.86 11.16
CA LEU A 39 -13.51 -4.33 12.53
C LEU A 39 -14.92 -3.74 12.79
N ALA A 40 -15.46 -2.98 11.85
CA ALA A 40 -16.80 -2.42 11.95
C ALA A 40 -17.88 -3.52 11.97
N ALA A 41 -17.77 -4.51 11.08
CA ALA A 41 -18.70 -5.65 11.04
C ALA A 41 -18.66 -6.45 12.36
N ALA A 42 -17.46 -6.69 12.91
CA ALA A 42 -17.29 -7.34 14.21
C ALA A 42 -17.94 -6.52 15.33
N ALA A 43 -17.78 -5.20 15.33
CA ALA A 43 -18.40 -4.33 16.33
C ALA A 43 -19.94 -4.35 16.28
N MET A 44 -20.53 -4.61 15.11
CA MET A 44 -21.98 -4.72 14.94
C MET A 44 -22.53 -6.11 15.28
N THR A 45 -21.71 -7.15 15.22
CA THR A 45 -22.15 -8.55 15.34
C THR A 45 -21.74 -9.22 16.64
N LEU A 46 -20.70 -8.70 17.30
CA LEU A 46 -20.17 -9.27 18.53
C LEU A 46 -20.54 -8.40 19.73
N THR A 47 -20.99 -9.04 20.79
CA THR A 47 -21.23 -8.36 22.07
C THR A 47 -19.88 -8.02 22.71
N PRO A 48 -19.64 -6.75 23.10
CA PRO A 48 -18.42 -6.37 23.81
C PRO A 48 -18.28 -7.14 25.11
N ARG A 49 -17.05 -7.53 25.47
CA ARG A 49 -16.79 -8.09 26.80
C ARG A 49 -16.88 -6.97 27.84
N PRO A 50 -17.24 -7.30 29.10
CA PRO A 50 -17.22 -6.32 30.19
C PRO A 50 -15.87 -5.60 30.24
N GLY A 51 -15.89 -4.26 30.26
CA GLY A 51 -14.69 -3.41 30.22
C GLY A 51 -14.19 -3.03 28.82
N GLN A 52 -14.83 -3.50 27.74
CA GLN A 52 -14.46 -3.17 26.34
C GLN A 52 -15.48 -2.27 25.61
N GLU A 53 -16.52 -1.82 26.29
CA GLU A 53 -17.66 -1.10 25.70
C GLU A 53 -17.26 0.19 24.96
N GLY A 54 -16.16 0.84 25.39
CA GLY A 54 -15.61 2.04 24.77
C GLY A 54 -14.39 1.81 23.87
N MET A 55 -14.00 0.56 23.60
CA MET A 55 -12.72 0.26 22.95
C MET A 55 -12.73 0.37 21.43
N LEU A 56 -13.90 0.43 20.80
CA LEU A 56 -14.02 0.48 19.33
C LEU A 56 -13.24 1.67 18.73
N LEU A 57 -13.50 2.88 19.20
CA LEU A 57 -12.86 4.09 18.67
C LEU A 57 -11.34 4.11 18.91
N PRO A 58 -10.85 3.86 20.14
CA PRO A 58 -9.41 3.72 20.39
C PRO A 58 -8.74 2.67 19.50
N SER A 59 -9.34 1.48 19.35
CA SER A 59 -8.80 0.42 18.52
C SER A 59 -8.78 0.80 17.04
N ALA A 60 -9.85 1.41 16.52
CA ALA A 60 -9.92 1.86 15.14
C ALA A 60 -8.88 2.94 14.82
N LEU A 61 -8.71 3.92 15.71
CA LEU A 61 -7.70 4.98 15.59
C LEU A 61 -6.28 4.40 15.62
N PHE A 62 -6.00 3.51 16.56
CA PHE A 62 -4.70 2.86 16.66
C PHE A 62 -4.38 2.06 15.40
N LEU A 63 -5.34 1.24 14.93
CA LEU A 63 -5.16 0.39 13.77
C LEU A 63 -5.00 1.21 12.48
N GLY A 64 -5.85 2.22 12.28
CA GLY A 64 -5.73 3.16 11.16
C GLY A 64 -4.40 3.89 11.16
N GLY A 65 -3.97 4.39 12.32
CA GLY A 65 -2.67 5.03 12.50
C GLY A 65 -1.50 4.10 12.17
N ALA A 66 -1.56 2.84 12.60
CA ALA A 66 -0.55 1.83 12.27
C ALA A 66 -0.47 1.60 10.75
N PHE A 67 -1.60 1.46 10.06
CA PHE A 67 -1.61 1.32 8.60
C PHE A 67 -1.02 2.53 7.89
N VAL A 68 -1.32 3.75 8.36
CA VAL A 68 -0.72 4.98 7.81
C VAL A 68 0.79 4.99 8.01
N ALA A 69 1.27 4.66 9.21
CA ALA A 69 2.70 4.60 9.49
C ALA A 69 3.43 3.56 8.63
N VAL A 70 2.85 2.37 8.49
CA VAL A 70 3.37 1.30 7.62
C VAL A 70 3.36 1.74 6.16
N HIS A 71 2.32 2.45 5.70
CA HIS A 71 2.25 2.96 4.34
C HIS A 71 3.34 3.99 4.05
N ILE A 72 3.57 4.94 4.96
CA ILE A 72 4.64 5.94 4.85
C ILE A 72 6.00 5.23 4.81
N LEU A 73 6.23 4.27 5.70
CA LEU A 73 7.47 3.49 5.74
C LEU A 73 7.68 2.71 4.44
N TYR A 74 6.63 2.10 3.91
CA TYR A 74 6.66 1.38 2.64
C TYR A 74 7.07 2.31 1.48
N LEU A 75 6.43 3.48 1.36
CA LEU A 75 6.76 4.46 0.33
C LEU A 75 8.22 4.94 0.45
N TRP A 76 8.66 5.21 1.67
CA TRP A 76 10.04 5.62 1.94
C TRP A 76 11.05 4.53 1.56
N LEU A 77 10.77 3.26 1.87
CA LEU A 77 11.62 2.12 1.49
C LEU A 77 11.71 1.92 -0.03
N VAL A 78 10.58 2.07 -0.73
CA VAL A 78 10.54 2.01 -2.19
C VAL A 78 11.42 3.11 -2.78
N GLU A 79 11.25 4.34 -2.31
CA GLU A 79 12.02 5.49 -2.78
C GLU A 79 13.52 5.34 -2.49
N ARG A 80 13.88 4.83 -1.29
CA ARG A 80 15.27 4.55 -0.89
C ARG A 80 15.91 3.47 -1.77
N THR A 81 15.16 2.43 -2.12
CA THR A 81 15.64 1.35 -2.98
C THR A 81 15.89 1.83 -4.40
N ILE A 82 14.97 2.65 -4.94
CA ILE A 82 15.13 3.26 -6.27
C ILE A 82 16.37 4.16 -6.31
N ARG A 83 16.58 5.00 -5.29
CA ARG A 83 17.78 5.87 -5.21
C ARG A 83 19.10 5.09 -5.15
N ARG A 84 19.13 3.92 -4.51
CA ARG A 84 20.33 3.10 -4.37
C ARG A 84 20.71 2.29 -5.61
N ASN A 85 19.72 1.89 -6.42
CA ASN A 85 19.96 1.08 -7.62
C ASN A 85 20.14 1.94 -8.89
N GLY A 86 19.96 3.26 -8.79
CA GLY A 86 20.12 4.22 -9.89
C GLY A 86 21.48 4.90 -9.96
N SER A 87 22.47 4.48 -9.16
CA SER A 87 23.88 4.88 -9.23
C SER A 87 24.73 3.75 -9.81
#